data_AF-A0A9W6Y3V5-F1
#
_entry.id   AF-A0A9W6Y3V5-F1
#
_cell.length_a   1.000
_cell.length_b   1.000
_cell.length_c   1.000
_cell.angle_alpha   90.00
_cell.angle_beta   90.00
_cell.angle_gamma   90.00
#
_symmetry.space_group_name_H-M   'P 1'
#
loop_
_entity.id
_entity.type
_entity.pdbx_description
1 polymer ?
#
loop_
_entity_poly.entity_id
_entity_poly.type
_entity_poly.pdbx_seq_one_letter_code
_entity_poly.pdbx_strand_id
1 'polypeptide(L)'
;MAIRVLGKDGKLIQASNILYGGDINTAYLNASLEIPQYVRSVQGLPCKIEGNMYIVKKALYGLRQSGREWNTELNGWLVARGFQRCATEPCLYFKYEDGTVALVLVYVNDVLCATNNENFKSKLFEDLNAAYNLKDQGEPSEYLGFEVKQSSDEIFISQRKYTRGVLVKCGYESAILLSSLVSCTCMHVECWRLLSNARKTGCSVFAV
;
A
#
# COMPACT_ATOMS: atom_id res chain seq x y z
N MET A 1 -2.32 9.44 -16.86
CA MET A 1 -1.26 9.63 -15.85
C MET A 1 -0.28 8.46 -15.94
N ALA A 2 0.99 8.75 -16.24
CA ALA A 2 2.07 7.75 -16.27
C ALA A 2 2.97 8.02 -15.07
N ILE A 3 3.20 7.02 -14.21
CA ILE A 3 4.03 7.22 -13.03
C ILE A 3 5.49 7.29 -13.49
N ARG A 4 6.20 8.38 -13.18
CA ARG A 4 7.59 8.61 -13.63
C ARG A 4 8.50 8.90 -12.44
N VAL A 5 9.64 8.22 -12.36
CA VAL A 5 10.66 8.41 -11.32
C VAL A 5 11.88 9.10 -11.91
N LEU A 6 12.53 9.99 -11.17
CA LEU A 6 13.79 10.59 -11.61
C LEU A 6 14.95 9.62 -11.35
N GLY A 7 15.59 9.16 -12.42
CA GLY A 7 16.79 8.33 -12.36
C GLY A 7 17.99 9.08 -11.80
N LYS A 8 19.02 8.34 -11.38
CA LYS A 8 20.28 8.91 -10.84
C LYS A 8 21.03 9.78 -11.86
N ASP A 9 20.78 9.57 -13.14
CA ASP A 9 21.29 10.36 -14.27
C ASP A 9 20.47 11.62 -14.54
N GLY A 10 19.44 11.90 -13.74
CA GLY A 10 18.54 13.05 -13.91
C GLY A 10 17.49 12.87 -15.00
N LYS A 11 17.34 11.66 -15.58
CA LYS A 11 16.31 11.38 -16.59
C LYS A 11 15.03 10.86 -15.93
N LEU A 12 13.87 11.24 -16.47
CA LEU A 12 12.60 10.66 -16.07
C LEU A 12 12.48 9.25 -16.65
N ILE A 13 12.27 8.27 -15.78
CA ILE A 13 12.04 6.87 -16.11
C ILE A 13 10.57 6.56 -15.82
N GLN A 14 9.85 6.06 -16.81
CA GLN A 14 8.47 5.62 -16.62
C GLN A 14 8.46 4.36 -15.76
N ALA A 15 7.84 4.44 -14.60
CA ALA A 15 7.70 3.35 -13.65
C ALA A 15 6.67 2.34 -14.12
N SER A 16 5.48 2.74 -14.55
CA SER A 16 4.52 1.82 -15.18
C SER A 16 3.32 2.56 -15.76
N ASN A 17 2.60 1.88 -16.67
CA ASN A 17 1.24 2.21 -17.08
C ASN A 17 0.19 1.27 -16.45
N ILE A 18 0.63 0.27 -15.69
CA ILE A 18 -0.22 -0.73 -15.07
C ILE A 18 0.10 -0.81 -13.56
N LEU A 19 -0.94 -0.82 -12.75
CA LEU A 19 -0.91 -1.14 -11.34
C LEU A 19 -1.32 -2.58 -11.15
N TYR A 20 -0.62 -3.25 -10.24
CA TYR A 20 -0.94 -4.60 -9.81
C TYR A 20 -1.31 -4.58 -8.33
N GLY A 21 -2.46 -5.18 -7.99
CA GLY A 21 -2.97 -5.29 -6.64
C GLY A 21 -2.64 -6.66 -6.03
N GLY A 22 -2.36 -6.67 -4.73
CA GLY A 22 -2.23 -7.88 -3.93
C GLY A 22 -2.80 -7.65 -2.53
N ASP A 23 -3.21 -8.74 -1.88
CA ASP A 23 -3.79 -8.70 -0.52
C ASP A 23 -3.10 -9.74 0.36
N ILE A 24 -2.46 -9.27 1.44
CA ILE A 24 -1.73 -10.12 2.39
C ILE A 24 -2.72 -10.72 3.38
N ASN A 25 -2.81 -12.04 3.37
CA ASN A 25 -3.72 -12.74 4.27
C ASN A 25 -3.29 -12.57 5.74
N THR A 26 -4.25 -12.20 6.60
CA THR A 26 -4.06 -12.06 8.04
C THR A 26 -2.83 -11.22 8.45
N ALA A 27 -2.61 -10.07 7.81
CA ALA A 27 -1.32 -9.36 7.87
C ALA A 27 -0.76 -9.15 9.29
N TYR A 28 -1.58 -8.77 10.28
CA TYR A 28 -1.09 -8.61 11.65
C TYR A 28 -0.59 -9.92 12.29
N LEU A 29 -1.20 -11.06 11.96
CA LEU A 29 -0.81 -12.35 12.51
C LEU A 29 0.54 -12.84 11.99
N ASN A 30 1.06 -12.25 10.91
CA ASN A 30 2.41 -12.53 10.42
C ASN A 30 3.48 -11.91 11.34
N ALA A 31 3.19 -10.76 11.97
CA ALA A 31 4.13 -10.06 12.85
C ALA A 31 4.15 -10.62 14.27
N SER A 32 5.36 -10.74 14.81
CA SER A 32 5.59 -11.10 16.21
C SER A 32 5.46 -9.87 17.10
N LEU A 33 5.05 -10.07 18.36
CA LEU A 33 5.00 -8.99 19.34
C LEU A 33 6.37 -8.84 20.02
N GLU A 34 6.93 -7.63 20.01
CA GLU A 34 8.12 -7.31 20.81
C GLU A 34 7.80 -7.39 22.32
N ILE A 35 6.64 -6.86 22.71
CA ILE A 35 6.17 -6.86 24.11
C ILE A 35 5.11 -7.96 24.27
N PRO A 36 5.37 -9.00 25.10
CA PRO A 36 4.39 -10.05 25.36
C PRO A 36 3.07 -9.48 25.88
N GLN A 37 1.96 -9.92 25.31
CA GLN A 37 0.63 -9.57 25.80
C GLN A 37 -0.02 -10.78 26.46
N TYR A 38 -0.75 -10.53 27.53
CA TYR A 38 -1.45 -11.57 28.30
C TYR A 38 -2.94 -11.33 28.19
N VAL A 39 -3.68 -12.38 27.85
CA VAL A 39 -5.13 -12.33 27.70
C VAL A 39 -5.73 -13.30 28.70
N ARG A 40 -6.68 -12.81 29.50
CA ARG A 40 -7.44 -13.67 30.41
C ARG A 40 -8.23 -14.70 29.60
N SER A 41 -8.59 -15.80 30.24
CA SER A 41 -9.55 -16.76 29.70
C SER A 41 -10.77 -16.05 29.09
N VAL A 42 -11.06 -16.30 27.81
CA VAL A 42 -12.20 -15.69 27.10
C VAL A 42 -13.34 -16.70 26.96
N GLN A 43 -14.57 -16.19 26.91
CA GLN A 43 -15.74 -17.05 26.70
C GLN A 43 -15.61 -17.79 25.37
N GLY A 44 -15.77 -19.11 25.39
CA GLY A 44 -15.58 -19.98 24.22
C GLY A 44 -14.15 -20.51 24.01
N LEU A 45 -13.15 -19.95 24.70
CA LEU A 45 -11.79 -20.51 24.75
C LEU A 45 -11.25 -20.44 26.20
N PRO A 46 -11.80 -21.27 27.11
CA PRO A 46 -11.40 -21.24 28.50
C PRO A 46 -10.01 -21.84 28.72
N CYS A 47 -9.24 -21.25 29.63
CA CYS A 47 -7.99 -21.85 30.08
C CYS A 47 -8.28 -23.20 30.75
N LYS A 48 -7.48 -24.23 30.42
CA LYS A 48 -7.64 -25.58 30.99
C LYS A 48 -7.40 -25.63 32.51
N ILE A 49 -6.61 -24.69 33.03
CA ILE A 49 -6.26 -24.58 34.43
C ILE A 49 -6.76 -23.22 34.91
N GLU A 50 -7.48 -23.21 36.03
CA GLU A 50 -8.00 -22.01 36.65
C GLU A 50 -6.86 -21.08 37.10
N GLY A 51 -6.99 -19.78 36.83
CA GLY A 51 -5.95 -18.78 37.11
C GLY A 51 -4.89 -18.61 36.02
N ASN A 52 -4.85 -19.48 35.00
CA ASN A 52 -3.94 -19.29 33.87
C ASN A 52 -4.41 -18.19 32.90
N MET A 53 -3.44 -17.64 32.16
CA MET A 53 -3.65 -16.67 31.09
C MET A 53 -3.01 -17.14 29.80
N TYR A 54 -3.55 -16.69 28.66
CA TYR A 54 -2.93 -16.90 27.37
C TYR A 54 -1.82 -15.88 27.13
N ILE A 55 -0.71 -16.34 26.59
CA ILE A 55 0.35 -15.46 26.08
C ILE A 55 0.15 -15.32 24.58
N VAL A 56 -0.04 -14.08 24.15
CA VAL A 56 -0.16 -13.73 22.74
C VAL A 56 1.25 -13.53 22.18
N LYS A 57 1.59 -14.31 21.15
CA LYS A 57 2.90 -14.26 20.49
C LYS A 57 2.92 -13.45 19.20
N LYS A 58 1.77 -13.31 18.55
CA LYS A 58 1.59 -12.60 17.26
C LYS A 58 0.71 -11.38 17.44
N ALA A 59 0.87 -10.38 16.58
CA ALA A 59 0.08 -9.16 16.62
C ALA A 59 -1.40 -9.46 16.31
N LEU A 60 -2.21 -9.73 17.34
CA LEU A 60 -3.64 -10.00 17.19
C LEU A 60 -4.39 -8.74 16.78
N TYR A 61 -5.44 -8.90 15.98
CA TYR A 61 -6.39 -7.82 15.70
C TYR A 61 -6.98 -7.28 17.00
N GLY A 62 -7.05 -5.95 17.12
CA GLY A 62 -7.55 -5.25 18.30
C GLY A 62 -6.48 -4.84 19.32
N LEU A 63 -5.25 -5.35 19.24
CA LEU A 63 -4.16 -4.80 20.04
C LEU A 63 -3.71 -3.46 19.46
N ARG A 64 -3.40 -2.49 20.33
CA ARG A 64 -3.00 -1.13 19.94
C ARG A 64 -1.72 -1.11 19.10
N GLN A 65 -0.81 -2.07 19.32
CA GLN A 65 0.50 -2.15 18.68
C GLN A 65 0.50 -2.97 17.37
N SER A 66 -0.55 -3.73 17.06
CA SER A 66 -0.51 -4.70 15.95
C SER A 66 -0.14 -4.09 14.60
N GLY A 67 -0.69 -2.91 14.30
CA GLY A 67 -0.33 -2.20 13.07
C GLY A 67 1.15 -1.78 13.02
N ARG A 68 1.73 -1.39 14.16
CA ARG A 68 3.15 -1.02 14.26
C ARG A 68 4.04 -2.24 14.06
N GLU A 69 3.74 -3.35 14.75
CA GLU A 69 4.53 -4.58 14.63
C GLU A 69 4.52 -5.11 13.19
N TRP A 70 3.34 -5.09 12.54
CA TRP A 70 3.22 -5.47 11.14
C TRP A 70 4.02 -4.56 10.20
N ASN A 71 3.90 -3.25 10.38
CA ASN A 71 4.68 -2.30 9.58
C ASN A 71 6.20 -2.48 9.79
N THR A 72 6.66 -2.79 11.01
CA THR A 72 8.07 -3.08 11.29
C THR A 72 8.53 -4.36 10.59
N GLU A 73 7.77 -5.44 10.71
CA GLU A 73 8.04 -6.74 10.07
C GLU A 73 8.17 -6.60 8.55
N LEU A 74 7.15 -6.05 7.90
CA LEU A 74 7.13 -5.92 6.44
C LEU A 74 8.18 -4.94 5.92
N ASN A 75 8.42 -3.83 6.65
CA ASN A 75 9.50 -2.91 6.33
C ASN A 75 10.86 -3.62 6.35
N GLY A 76 11.14 -4.41 7.40
CA GLY A 76 12.38 -5.18 7.50
C GLY A 76 12.55 -6.14 6.31
N TRP A 77 11.46 -6.83 5.94
CA TRP A 77 11.45 -7.76 4.82
C TRP A 77 11.74 -7.10 3.47
N LEU A 78 11.14 -5.92 3.21
CA LEU A 78 11.33 -5.16 1.98
C LEU A 78 12.73 -4.56 1.90
N VAL A 79 13.22 -3.95 2.99
CA VAL A 79 14.57 -3.35 3.06
C VAL A 79 15.64 -4.42 2.87
N ALA A 80 15.47 -5.61 3.46
CA ALA A 80 16.39 -6.73 3.26
C ALA A 80 16.47 -7.20 1.79
N ARG A 81 15.48 -6.88 0.95
CA ARG A 81 15.44 -7.17 -0.50
C ARG A 81 15.87 -5.98 -1.38
N GLY A 82 16.41 -4.94 -0.76
CA GLY A 82 16.97 -3.77 -1.45
C GLY A 82 15.93 -2.71 -1.81
N PHE A 83 14.71 -2.77 -1.25
CA PHE A 83 13.79 -1.64 -1.36
C PHE A 83 14.23 -0.50 -0.44
N GLN A 84 14.00 0.72 -0.90
CA GLN A 84 14.14 1.94 -0.12
C GLN A 84 12.77 2.44 0.26
N ARG A 85 12.60 2.85 1.52
CA ARG A 85 11.35 3.44 2.01
C ARG A 85 11.36 4.94 1.72
N CYS A 86 10.25 5.47 1.21
CA CYS A 86 10.09 6.89 1.00
C CYS A 86 10.06 7.63 2.35
N ALA A 87 10.84 8.71 2.45
CA ALA A 87 10.99 9.47 3.69
C ALA A 87 9.75 10.29 4.04
N THR A 88 9.02 10.77 3.03
CA THR A 88 7.81 11.59 3.21
C THR A 88 6.54 10.73 3.30
N GLU A 89 6.54 9.59 2.60
CA GLU A 89 5.40 8.67 2.55
C GLU A 89 5.84 7.27 2.99
N PRO A 90 5.84 6.97 4.30
CA PRO A 90 6.35 5.71 4.83
C PRO A 90 5.60 4.45 4.35
N CYS A 91 4.43 4.58 3.71
CA CYS A 91 3.73 3.47 3.08
C CYS A 91 4.28 3.14 1.68
N LEU A 92 5.11 4.00 1.09
CA LEU A 92 5.67 3.84 -0.24
C LEU A 92 7.12 3.35 -0.18
N TYR A 93 7.40 2.29 -0.93
CA TYR A 93 8.71 1.71 -1.14
C TYR A 93 9.07 1.81 -2.61
N PHE A 94 10.35 1.98 -2.91
CA PHE A 94 10.84 2.05 -4.28
C PHE A 94 12.14 1.28 -4.44
N LYS A 95 12.34 0.73 -5.63
CA LYS A 95 13.57 0.04 -6.02
C LYS A 95 13.93 0.42 -7.45
N TYR A 96 15.21 0.69 -7.66
CA TYR A 96 15.79 0.92 -8.98
C TYR A 96 17.06 0.09 -9.14
N GLU A 97 17.04 -0.88 -10.04
CA GLU A 97 18.12 -1.84 -10.27
C GLU A 97 18.08 -2.29 -11.73
N ASP A 98 19.22 -2.21 -12.43
CA ASP A 98 19.39 -2.67 -13.82
C ASP A 98 18.30 -2.19 -14.79
N GLY A 99 17.89 -0.92 -14.66
CA GLY A 99 16.84 -0.30 -15.49
C GLY A 99 15.41 -0.68 -15.10
N THR A 100 15.23 -1.62 -14.16
CA THR A 100 13.94 -1.94 -13.55
C THR A 100 13.61 -0.91 -12.47
N VAL A 101 12.42 -0.31 -12.57
CA VAL A 101 11.83 0.58 -11.55
C VAL A 101 10.63 -0.13 -10.97
N ALA A 102 10.55 -0.23 -9.65
CA ALA A 102 9.36 -0.70 -8.94
C ALA A 102 8.98 0.29 -7.83
N LEU A 103 7.70 0.62 -7.75
CA LEU A 103 7.07 1.37 -6.67
C LEU A 103 6.05 0.45 -6.01
N VAL A 104 6.16 0.26 -4.70
CA VAL A 104 5.30 -0.61 -3.91
C VAL A 104 4.67 0.21 -2.81
N LEU A 105 3.37 0.45 -2.91
CA LEU A 105 2.57 1.11 -1.89
C LEU A 105 1.90 0.04 -1.03
N VAL A 106 1.99 0.19 0.29
CA VAL A 106 1.38 -0.75 1.23
C VAL A 106 0.43 -0.02 2.17
N TYR A 107 -0.80 -0.52 2.25
CA TYR A 107 -1.79 -0.09 3.22
C TYR A 107 -2.31 -1.30 4.01
N VAL A 108 -1.76 -1.51 5.20
CA VAL A 108 -2.08 -2.64 6.07
C VAL A 108 -1.91 -3.98 5.34
N ASN A 109 -2.99 -4.59 4.83
CA ASN A 109 -2.96 -5.84 4.07
C ASN A 109 -2.80 -5.61 2.56
N ASP A 110 -3.24 -4.46 2.06
CA ASP A 110 -3.31 -4.18 0.63
C ASP A 110 -1.94 -3.73 0.11
N VAL A 111 -1.49 -4.35 -0.96
CA VAL A 111 -0.25 -4.05 -1.68
C VAL A 111 -0.60 -3.58 -3.09
N LEU A 112 -0.02 -2.47 -3.51
CA LEU A 112 -0.13 -1.94 -4.86
C LEU A 112 1.26 -1.78 -5.44
N CYS A 113 1.51 -2.39 -6.60
CA CYS A 113 2.81 -2.37 -7.26
C CYS A 113 2.68 -1.70 -8.64
N ALA A 114 3.56 -0.74 -8.91
CA ALA A 114 3.78 -0.17 -10.23
C ALA A 114 5.22 -0.46 -10.66
N THR A 115 5.41 -1.22 -11.74
CA THR A 115 6.74 -1.55 -12.26
C THR A 115 6.76 -1.59 -13.78
N ASN A 116 7.93 -1.35 -14.37
CA ASN A 116 8.15 -1.36 -15.81
C ASN A 116 8.58 -2.75 -16.30
N ASN A 117 8.59 -3.72 -15.39
CA ASN A 117 9.03 -5.08 -15.61
C ASN A 117 8.04 -6.05 -14.94
N GLU A 118 7.22 -6.72 -15.74
CA GLU A 118 6.21 -7.67 -15.25
C GLU A 118 6.85 -8.90 -14.57
N ASN A 119 8.00 -9.36 -15.06
CA ASN A 119 8.72 -10.47 -14.43
C ASN A 119 9.18 -10.10 -13.03
N PHE A 120 9.60 -8.84 -12.83
CA PHE A 120 9.91 -8.34 -11.49
C PHE A 120 8.67 -8.36 -10.59
N LYS A 121 7.49 -7.93 -11.09
CA LYS A 121 6.24 -8.01 -10.34
C LYS A 121 5.92 -9.44 -9.93
N SER A 122 5.97 -10.39 -10.88
CA SER A 122 5.61 -11.78 -10.60
C SER A 122 6.50 -12.38 -9.52
N LYS A 123 7.82 -12.16 -9.62
CA LYS A 123 8.78 -12.61 -8.60
C LYS A 123 8.54 -11.96 -7.25
N LEU A 124 8.30 -10.66 -7.19
CA LEU A 124 7.99 -9.95 -5.95
C LEU A 124 6.73 -10.53 -5.27
N PHE A 125 5.68 -10.81 -6.05
CA PHE A 125 4.42 -11.32 -5.55
C PHE A 125 4.54 -12.80 -5.12
N GLU A 126 5.33 -13.60 -5.83
CA GLU A 126 5.70 -14.96 -5.41
C GLU A 126 6.47 -14.96 -4.08
N ASP A 127 7.46 -14.07 -3.94
CA ASP A 127 8.24 -13.93 -2.70
C ASP A 127 7.34 -13.48 -1.52
N LEU A 128 6.45 -12.51 -1.75
CA LEU A 128 5.46 -12.07 -0.76
C LEU A 128 4.44 -13.16 -0.42
N ASN A 129 4.04 -13.97 -1.40
CA ASN A 129 3.17 -15.12 -1.19
C ASN A 129 3.86 -16.18 -0.32
N ALA A 130 5.11 -16.52 -0.63
CA ALA A 130 5.89 -17.47 0.16
C ALA A 130 6.11 -16.98 1.61
N ALA A 131 6.29 -15.68 1.82
CA ALA A 131 6.54 -15.12 3.14
C ALA A 131 5.26 -14.89 3.97
N TYR A 132 4.19 -14.38 3.34
CA TYR A 132 3.04 -13.81 4.02
C TYR A 132 1.68 -14.23 3.43
N ASN A 133 1.67 -15.22 2.53
CA ASN A 133 0.44 -15.71 1.90
C ASN A 133 -0.34 -14.60 1.16
N LEU A 134 0.39 -13.75 0.43
CA LEU A 134 -0.15 -12.76 -0.49
C LEU A 134 -1.00 -13.42 -1.57
N LYS A 135 -2.23 -12.93 -1.71
CA LYS A 135 -3.09 -13.20 -2.87
C LYS A 135 -2.83 -12.17 -3.96
N ASP A 136 -2.35 -12.62 -5.11
CA ASP A 136 -2.26 -11.80 -6.32
C ASP A 136 -3.67 -11.49 -6.85
N GLN A 137 -4.00 -10.21 -6.97
CA GLN A 137 -5.30 -9.73 -7.46
C GLN A 137 -5.21 -9.21 -8.90
N GLY A 138 -4.04 -9.28 -9.54
CA GLY A 138 -3.85 -8.79 -10.91
C GLY A 138 -4.03 -7.28 -11.00
N GLU A 139 -4.70 -6.82 -12.05
CA GLU A 139 -5.03 -5.41 -12.25
C GLU A 139 -6.26 -5.01 -11.42
N PRO A 140 -6.13 -4.15 -10.40
CA PRO A 140 -7.25 -3.82 -9.54
C PRO A 140 -8.20 -2.86 -10.27
N SER A 141 -9.50 -3.15 -10.21
CA SER A 141 -10.56 -2.20 -10.61
C SER A 141 -11.01 -1.31 -9.45
N GLU A 142 -10.62 -1.64 -8.22
CA GLU A 142 -10.85 -0.86 -7.01
C GLU A 142 -9.64 -1.02 -6.07
N TYR A 143 -9.20 0.06 -5.42
CA TYR A 143 -8.15 0.04 -4.39
C TYR A 143 -8.52 1.02 -3.28
N LEU A 144 -8.62 0.53 -2.03
CA LEU A 144 -9.02 1.33 -0.86
C LEU A 144 -10.34 2.12 -1.06
N GLY A 145 -11.28 1.56 -1.82
CA GLY A 145 -12.58 2.20 -2.14
C GLY A 145 -12.52 3.23 -3.26
N PHE A 146 -11.36 3.44 -3.90
CA PHE A 146 -11.22 4.21 -5.12
C PHE A 146 -11.37 3.28 -6.33
N GLU A 147 -12.19 3.69 -7.30
CA GLU A 147 -12.28 3.02 -8.60
C GLU A 147 -11.02 3.31 -9.40
N VAL A 148 -10.40 2.25 -9.92
CA VAL A 148 -9.18 2.32 -10.73
C VAL A 148 -9.53 1.86 -12.14
N LYS A 149 -9.24 2.72 -13.13
CA LYS A 149 -9.36 2.39 -14.54
C LYS A 149 -8.00 2.57 -15.19
N GLN A 150 -7.53 1.52 -15.84
CA GLN A 150 -6.20 1.47 -16.44
C GLN A 150 -6.36 1.33 -17.94
N SER A 151 -5.60 2.13 -18.68
CA SER A 151 -5.47 2.04 -20.13
C SER A 151 -3.98 1.97 -20.49
N SER A 152 -3.67 1.73 -21.76
CA SER A 152 -2.30 1.70 -22.26
C SER A 152 -1.49 2.94 -21.91
N ASP A 153 -2.14 4.10 -21.79
CA ASP A 153 -1.49 5.41 -21.70
C ASP A 153 -1.75 6.11 -20.35
N GLU A 154 -2.78 5.70 -19.62
CA GLU A 154 -3.17 6.35 -18.38
C GLU A 154 -3.85 5.46 -17.35
N ILE A 155 -3.54 5.75 -16.10
CA ILE A 155 -4.30 5.30 -14.93
C ILE A 155 -5.20 6.44 -14.46
N PHE A 156 -6.49 6.16 -14.33
CA PHE A 156 -7.53 7.05 -13.81
C PHE A 156 -8.08 6.50 -12.50
N ILE A 157 -8.04 7.32 -11.44
CA ILE A 157 -8.52 6.97 -10.11
C ILE A 157 -9.67 7.90 -9.76
N SER A 158 -10.79 7.35 -9.27
CA SER A 158 -11.95 8.16 -8.89
C SER A 158 -12.73 7.58 -7.71
N GLN A 159 -13.38 8.45 -6.94
CA GLN A 159 -14.33 8.05 -5.89
C GLN A 159 -15.78 8.28 -6.33
N ARG A 160 -16.06 8.11 -7.63
CA ARG A 160 -17.39 8.43 -8.17
C ARG A 160 -18.47 7.54 -7.54
N LYS A 161 -18.20 6.25 -7.37
CA LYS A 161 -19.09 5.31 -6.66
C LYS A 161 -19.37 5.72 -5.21
N TYR A 162 -18.35 6.11 -4.45
CA TYR A 162 -18.53 6.59 -3.07
C TYR A 162 -19.36 7.87 -3.04
N THR A 163 -19.00 8.87 -3.85
CA THR A 163 -19.70 10.16 -3.94
C THR A 163 -21.18 9.95 -4.28
N ARG A 164 -21.48 9.09 -5.26
CA ARG A 164 -22.85 8.74 -5.61
C ARG A 164 -23.58 8.04 -4.47
N GLY A 165 -22.91 7.14 -3.75
CA GLY A 165 -23.46 6.47 -2.58
C GLY A 165 -23.85 7.45 -1.46
N VAL A 166 -23.04 8.50 -1.23
CA VAL A 166 -23.36 9.58 -0.28
C VAL A 166 -24.55 10.40 -0.75
N LEU A 167 -24.59 10.80 -2.03
CA LEU A 167 -25.71 11.57 -2.59
C LEU A 167 -27.04 10.82 -2.45
N VAL A 168 -27.06 9.52 -2.75
CA VAL A 168 -28.26 8.68 -2.58
C VAL A 168 -28.68 8.61 -1.12
N LYS A 169 -27.73 8.39 -0.19
CA LYS A 169 -28.04 8.36 1.26
C LYS A 169 -28.61 9.68 1.79
N CYS A 170 -28.24 10.80 1.19
CA CYS A 170 -28.73 12.13 1.56
C CYS A 170 -29.97 12.57 0.76
N GLY A 171 -30.50 11.76 -0.16
CA GLY A 171 -31.67 12.10 -0.97
C GLY A 171 -31.40 13.06 -2.13
N TYR A 172 -30.13 13.20 -2.56
CA TYR A 172 -29.70 14.09 -3.65
C TYR A 172 -29.36 13.33 -4.94
N GLU A 173 -30.09 12.28 -5.25
CA GLU A 173 -29.84 11.40 -6.40
C GLU A 173 -30.05 12.06 -7.77
N SER A 174 -30.84 13.14 -7.82
CA SER A 174 -31.08 13.97 -9.01
C SER A 174 -30.11 15.15 -9.14
N ALA A 175 -29.18 15.33 -8.18
CA ALA A 175 -28.21 16.41 -8.25
C ALA A 175 -27.25 16.22 -9.44
N ILE A 176 -27.20 17.22 -10.32
CA ILE A 176 -26.26 17.25 -11.44
C ILE A 176 -24.88 17.58 -10.87
N LEU A 177 -23.92 16.68 -11.07
CA LEU A 177 -22.51 16.98 -10.83
C LEU A 177 -22.08 18.08 -11.81
N LEU A 178 -21.95 19.31 -11.33
CA LEU A 178 -21.25 20.36 -12.06
C LEU A 178 -19.80 19.90 -12.24
N SER A 179 -19.37 19.76 -13.49
CA SER A 179 -18.06 19.24 -13.91
C SER A 179 -16.86 20.00 -13.32
N SER A 180 -17.09 21.16 -12.70
CA SER A 180 -16.06 22.05 -12.16
C SER A 180 -15.79 21.89 -10.66
N LEU A 181 -16.65 21.24 -9.87
CA LEU A 181 -16.50 21.18 -8.39
C LEU A 181 -16.09 19.80 -7.86
N VAL A 182 -16.32 18.74 -8.64
CA VAL A 182 -15.75 17.41 -8.40
C VAL A 182 -14.97 17.04 -9.64
N SER A 183 -13.95 17.84 -9.94
CA SER A 183 -12.77 17.29 -10.61
C SER A 183 -12.40 16.07 -9.78
N CYS A 184 -12.59 14.87 -10.36
CA CYS A 184 -11.88 13.69 -9.87
C CYS A 184 -10.46 14.19 -9.73
N THR A 185 -9.95 14.28 -8.50
CA THR A 185 -8.55 14.52 -8.28
C THR A 185 -7.84 13.39 -9.00
N CYS A 186 -7.44 13.62 -10.26
CA CYS A 186 -6.17 13.14 -10.76
C CYS A 186 -5.24 13.39 -9.59
N MET A 187 -4.70 12.31 -9.03
CA MET A 187 -3.84 12.41 -7.88
C MET A 187 -2.55 13.08 -8.34
N HIS A 188 -2.60 14.40 -8.54
CA HIS A 188 -1.46 15.28 -8.64
C HIS A 188 -0.84 15.19 -7.26
N VAL A 189 0.09 14.25 -7.11
CA VAL A 189 0.97 14.19 -5.97
C VAL A 189 1.89 15.40 -6.15
N GLU A 190 1.42 16.59 -5.76
CA GLU A 190 2.23 17.80 -5.72
C GLU A 190 3.29 17.66 -4.62
N CYS A 191 4.33 16.88 -4.92
CA CYS A 191 5.56 16.78 -4.15
C CYS A 191 6.52 17.94 -4.47
N TRP A 192 6.00 19.10 -4.89
CA TRP A 192 6.80 20.20 -5.45
C TRP A 192 7.46 21.11 -4.40
N ARG A 193 7.04 21.05 -3.11
CA ARG A 193 7.52 22.00 -2.09
C ARG A 193 8.65 21.54 -1.17
N LEU A 194 9.21 20.34 -1.36
CA LEU A 194 10.33 19.83 -0.56
C LEU A 194 11.70 19.84 -1.28
N LEU A 195 11.78 20.51 -2.43
CA LEU A 195 13.00 20.61 -3.26
C LEU A 195 14.12 21.49 -2.67
N SER A 196 13.95 22.13 -1.51
CA SER A 196 15.04 22.91 -0.90
C SER A 196 16.01 22.10 -0.04
N ASN A 197 15.66 20.88 0.41
CA ASN A 197 16.51 20.10 1.33
C ASN A 197 16.94 18.69 0.85
N ALA A 198 16.46 18.22 -0.31
CA ALA A 198 16.72 16.85 -0.80
C ALA A 198 18.09 16.63 -1.50
N ARG A 199 19.03 17.59 -1.45
CA ARG A 199 20.38 17.42 -2.03
C ARG A 199 21.25 16.37 -1.33
N LYS A 200 20.81 15.76 -0.23
CA LYS A 200 21.63 14.83 0.57
C LYS A 200 21.29 13.35 0.44
N THR A 201 20.16 12.98 -0.16
CA THR A 201 19.73 11.58 -0.30
C THR A 201 19.26 11.34 -1.73
N GLY A 202 20.16 10.90 -2.61
CA GLY A 202 20.02 10.86 -4.06
C GLY A 202 19.00 9.88 -4.66
N CYS A 203 17.73 9.97 -4.27
CA CYS A 203 16.56 9.47 -5.01
C CYS A 203 15.33 10.28 -4.57
N SER A 204 14.78 11.10 -5.47
CA SER A 204 13.51 11.80 -5.27
C SER A 204 12.46 11.18 -6.17
N VAL A 205 11.44 10.55 -5.56
CA VAL A 205 10.27 10.01 -6.26
C VAL A 205 9.33 11.17 -6.53
N PHE A 206 9.08 11.43 -7.82
CA PHE A 206 8.07 12.38 -8.25
C PHE A 206 6.86 11.59 -8.72
N ALA A 207 5.66 12.10 -8.50
CA ALA A 207 4.47 11.64 -9.19
C ALA A 207 3.87 12.89 -9.86
N VAL A 208 3.69 12.83 -11.18
CA VAL A 208 3.15 13.92 -12.02
C VAL A 208 1.94 13.38 -12.76
#